data_AF-A0A969HP78-F1
#
_entry.id   AF-A0A969HP78-F1
#
_cell.length_a   1.000
_cell.length_b   1.000
_cell.length_c   1.000
_cell.angle_alpha   90.00
_cell.angle_beta   90.00
_cell.angle_gamma   90.00
#
_symmetry.space_group_name_H-M   'P 1'
#
loop_
_entity.id
_entity.type
_entity.pdbx_description
1 polymer ?
#
loop_
_entity_poly.entity_id
_entity_poly.type
_entity_poly.pdbx_seq_one_letter_code
_entity_poly.pdbx_strand_id
1 'polypeptide(L)'
;MSKVLIAGWERAGLRYHSRRSDGLLVFNIQGTPPHYERLALRDGAVIENFPPGFLPVYESVVGESNFHYPSHYPEGSEYFRQVADFLAQRLELSAVKAVDYLEYDYLILISYFLEKNSLLYNKLLILDNEAEILLHETINQGLMGIALDTFFIYKKNLIFIRNKQEIINYHLKVNTL
;
A
#
# COMPACT_ATOMS: atom_id res chain seq x y z
N MET A 1 23.42 5.22 10.85
CA MET A 1 22.03 5.36 10.36
C MET A 1 21.49 3.96 10.09
N SER A 2 20.74 3.40 11.04
CA SER A 2 20.11 2.11 10.85
C SER A 2 18.93 2.28 9.88
N LYS A 3 18.92 1.50 8.79
CA LYS A 3 17.81 1.50 7.83
C LYS A 3 16.61 0.82 8.45
N VAL A 4 15.55 1.59 8.65
CA VAL A 4 14.25 1.14 9.19
C VAL A 4 13.43 0.41 8.14
N LEU A 5 13.53 0.84 6.88
CA LEU A 5 12.91 0.19 5.72
C LEU A 5 13.96 -0.60 4.94
N ILE A 6 13.67 -1.88 4.70
CA ILE A 6 14.49 -2.76 3.86
C ILE A 6 13.62 -3.31 2.76
N ALA A 7 14.04 -3.16 1.50
CA ALA A 7 13.34 -3.76 0.37
C ALA A 7 13.22 -5.28 0.60
N GLY A 8 12.00 -5.78 0.56
CA GLY A 8 11.73 -7.21 0.65
C GLY A 8 11.62 -7.79 -0.76
N TRP A 9 10.39 -7.92 -1.25
CA TRP A 9 10.11 -8.46 -2.57
C TRP A 9 9.27 -7.50 -3.42
N GLU A 10 9.39 -7.64 -4.73
CA GLU A 10 8.59 -6.92 -5.71
C GLU A 10 8.17 -7.89 -6.82
N ARG A 11 6.92 -7.79 -7.26
CA ARG A 11 6.43 -8.54 -8.42
C ARG A 11 5.60 -7.65 -9.33
N ALA A 12 6.09 -7.48 -10.56
CA ALA A 12 5.37 -6.84 -11.65
C ALA A 12 4.44 -7.82 -12.37
N GLY A 13 3.53 -7.28 -13.19
CA GLY A 13 2.60 -8.10 -13.96
C GLY A 13 1.48 -8.71 -13.12
N LEU A 14 1.16 -8.12 -11.97
CA LEU A 14 0.16 -8.60 -11.03
C LEU A 14 -0.87 -7.53 -10.70
N ARG A 15 -2.16 -7.82 -10.88
CA ARG A 15 -3.22 -6.97 -10.36
C ARG A 15 -3.64 -7.47 -8.99
N TYR A 16 -3.58 -6.60 -7.98
CA TYR A 16 -4.13 -6.91 -6.66
C TYR A 16 -5.65 -7.18 -6.77
N HIS A 17 -6.11 -8.25 -6.12
CA HIS A 17 -7.53 -8.56 -6.02
C HIS A 17 -8.00 -8.48 -4.57
N SER A 18 -7.39 -9.27 -3.68
CA SER A 18 -7.73 -9.24 -2.26
C SER A 18 -6.61 -9.79 -1.37
N ARG A 19 -6.69 -9.47 -0.08
CA ARG A 19 -5.82 -9.99 0.97
C ARG A 19 -6.57 -11.00 1.83
N ARG A 20 -5.84 -11.95 2.40
CA ARG A 20 -6.31 -13.00 3.30
C ARG A 20 -5.26 -13.31 4.37
N SER A 21 -5.65 -13.99 5.44
CA SER A 21 -4.71 -14.40 6.52
C SER A 21 -3.61 -15.34 6.03
N ASP A 22 -3.86 -16.07 4.94
CA ASP A 22 -2.98 -17.05 4.32
C ASP A 22 -2.26 -16.54 3.06
N GLY A 23 -2.51 -15.30 2.60
CA GLY A 23 -1.80 -14.74 1.45
C GLY A 23 -2.48 -13.56 0.74
N LEU A 24 -1.89 -13.17 -0.39
CA LEU A 24 -2.44 -12.19 -1.32
C LEU A 24 -2.99 -12.90 -2.54
N LEU A 25 -4.26 -12.67 -2.83
CA LEU A 25 -4.86 -13.06 -4.10
C LEU A 25 -4.56 -11.97 -5.13
N VAL A 26 -3.91 -12.37 -6.22
CA VAL A 26 -3.54 -11.50 -7.33
C VAL A 26 -3.95 -12.14 -8.65
N PHE A 27 -4.17 -11.32 -9.67
CA PHE A 27 -4.36 -11.78 -11.04
C PHE A 27 -3.06 -11.56 -11.83
N ASN A 28 -2.44 -12.65 -12.26
CA ASN A 28 -1.22 -12.62 -13.07
C ASN A 28 -1.60 -12.37 -14.54
N ILE A 29 -1.29 -11.15 -15.01
CA ILE A 29 -1.57 -10.72 -16.39
C ILE A 29 -0.52 -11.23 -17.40
N GLN A 30 0.62 -11.72 -16.93
CA GLN A 30 1.71 -12.26 -17.75
C GLN A 30 1.61 -13.78 -17.92
N GLY A 31 0.77 -14.46 -17.13
CA GLY A 31 0.48 -15.88 -17.29
C GLY A 31 -0.07 -16.19 -18.68
N THR A 32 0.24 -17.38 -19.20
CA THR A 32 -0.30 -17.88 -20.47
C THR A 32 -1.09 -19.18 -20.22
N PRO A 33 -2.43 -19.14 -20.05
CA PRO A 33 -3.29 -17.95 -20.04
C PRO A 33 -3.20 -17.14 -18.72
N PRO A 34 -3.69 -15.89 -18.70
CA PRO A 34 -3.82 -15.12 -17.46
C PRO A 34 -4.69 -15.86 -16.44
N HIS A 35 -4.26 -15.86 -15.18
CA HIS A 35 -4.88 -16.63 -14.12
C HIS A 35 -4.65 -15.97 -12.76
N TYR A 36 -5.38 -16.43 -11.74
CA TYR A 36 -5.14 -15.99 -10.38
C TYR A 36 -3.97 -16.74 -9.75
N GLU A 37 -3.25 -16.08 -8.86
CA GLU A 37 -2.24 -16.68 -7.97
C GLU A 37 -2.54 -16.27 -6.52
N ARG A 38 -2.23 -17.16 -5.55
CA ARG A 38 -2.11 -16.78 -4.15
C ARG A 38 -0.63 -16.65 -3.79
N LEU A 39 -0.24 -15.49 -3.27
CA LEU A 39 1.14 -15.20 -2.88
C LEU A 39 1.31 -15.22 -1.36
N ALA A 40 2.46 -15.70 -0.91
CA ALA A 40 2.90 -15.55 0.46
C ALA A 40 3.22 -14.08 0.77
N LEU A 41 2.61 -13.54 1.82
CA LEU A 41 2.83 -12.15 2.26
C LEU A 41 4.29 -11.87 2.64
N ARG A 42 5.00 -12.89 3.13
CA ARG A 42 6.37 -12.77 3.66
C ARG A 42 7.42 -12.56 2.58
N ASP A 43 7.35 -13.32 1.49
CA ASP A 43 8.43 -13.44 0.51
C ASP A 43 7.94 -13.40 -0.95
N GLY A 44 6.63 -13.21 -1.18
CA GLY A 44 6.05 -13.10 -2.52
C GLY A 44 6.00 -14.41 -3.29
N ALA A 45 6.36 -15.54 -2.67
CA ALA A 45 6.34 -16.85 -3.29
C ALA A 45 4.90 -17.25 -3.65
N VAL A 46 4.73 -17.93 -4.78
CA VAL A 46 3.43 -18.48 -5.18
C VAL A 46 3.10 -19.66 -4.28
N ILE A 47 2.01 -19.55 -3.52
CA ILE A 47 1.44 -20.61 -2.69
C ILE A 47 0.53 -21.48 -3.55
N GLU A 48 -0.26 -20.87 -4.44
CA GLU A 48 -1.23 -21.57 -5.28
C GLU A 48 -1.39 -20.87 -6.63
N ASN A 49 -1.50 -21.67 -7.69
CA ASN A 49 -1.89 -21.23 -9.02
C ASN A 49 -3.31 -21.72 -9.29
N PHE A 50 -4.20 -20.80 -9.64
CA PHE A 50 -5.57 -21.15 -9.99
C PHE A 50 -5.66 -21.46 -11.49
N PRO A 51 -6.53 -22.39 -11.91
CA PRO A 51 -6.78 -22.63 -13.32
C PRO A 51 -7.27 -21.35 -14.03
N PRO A 52 -6.91 -21.15 -15.32
CA PRO A 52 -7.44 -20.06 -16.13
C PRO A 52 -8.97 -20.03 -16.13
N GLY A 53 -9.56 -18.84 -16.01
CA GLY A 53 -11.01 -18.64 -15.96
C GLY A 53 -11.66 -18.96 -14.62
N PHE A 54 -10.92 -19.50 -13.64
CA PHE A 54 -11.41 -19.71 -12.29
C PHE A 54 -11.37 -18.41 -11.49
N LEU A 55 -12.51 -17.98 -10.94
CA LEU A 55 -12.58 -16.92 -9.93
C LEU A 55 -12.60 -17.58 -8.55
N PRO A 56 -11.51 -17.51 -7.78
CA PRO A 56 -11.50 -18.08 -6.44
C PRO A 56 -12.51 -17.36 -5.54
N VAL A 57 -13.56 -18.09 -5.15
CA VAL A 57 -14.51 -17.67 -4.13
C VAL A 57 -14.06 -18.26 -2.80
N TYR A 58 -13.61 -17.41 -1.90
CA TYR A 58 -13.20 -17.83 -0.56
C TYR A 58 -14.15 -17.26 0.49
N GLU A 59 -14.58 -18.11 1.41
CA GLU A 59 -15.24 -17.70 2.64
C GLU A 59 -14.30 -16.79 3.47
N SER A 60 -14.90 -15.89 4.23
CA SER A 60 -14.14 -14.98 5.08
C SER A 60 -13.49 -15.78 6.20
N VAL A 61 -12.17 -15.98 6.15
CA VAL A 61 -11.45 -16.61 7.26
C VAL A 61 -11.43 -15.63 8.44
N VAL A 62 -12.25 -15.91 9.45
CA VAL A 62 -12.25 -15.19 10.72
C VAL A 62 -11.02 -15.67 11.51
N GLY A 63 -10.02 -14.81 11.64
CA GLY A 63 -8.84 -15.05 12.46
C GLY A 63 -8.19 -13.72 12.82
N GLU A 64 -7.39 -13.70 13.88
CA GLU A 64 -6.66 -12.51 14.35
C GLU A 64 -5.86 -11.90 13.20
N SER A 65 -6.34 -10.76 12.69
CA SER A 65 -5.67 -10.08 11.61
C SER A 65 -4.49 -9.31 12.19
N ASN A 66 -3.26 -9.81 11.99
CA ASN A 66 -2.01 -9.04 12.16
C ASN A 66 -1.87 -7.92 11.10
N PHE A 67 -3.00 -7.43 10.59
CA PHE A 67 -3.08 -6.44 9.57
C PHE A 67 -3.38 -5.09 10.20
N HIS A 68 -2.64 -4.08 9.76
CA HIS A 68 -2.89 -2.68 10.09
C HIS A 68 -3.23 -1.95 8.81
N TYR A 69 -4.37 -1.24 8.83
CA TYR A 69 -4.92 -0.55 7.68
C TYR A 69 -4.92 0.96 7.91
N PRO A 70 -4.67 1.75 6.86
CA PRO A 70 -4.84 3.18 7.00
C PRO A 70 -6.30 3.54 7.24
N SER A 71 -6.49 4.59 8.04
CA SER A 71 -7.75 5.30 8.12
C SER A 71 -7.89 6.18 6.88
N HIS A 72 -9.02 6.04 6.19
CA HIS A 72 -9.32 6.83 5.00
C HIS A 72 -10.04 8.13 5.39
N TYR A 73 -9.45 9.26 5.02
CA TYR A 73 -10.01 10.58 5.27
C TYR A 73 -10.30 11.30 3.95
N PRO A 74 -11.57 11.39 3.53
CA PRO A 74 -11.93 12.14 2.34
C PRO A 74 -11.80 13.64 2.56
N GLU A 75 -11.61 14.37 1.47
CA GLU A 75 -11.62 15.83 1.43
C GLU A 75 -12.90 16.39 2.08
N GLY A 76 -12.74 17.44 2.87
CA GLY A 76 -13.81 18.03 3.68
C GLY A 76 -13.92 17.47 5.10
N SER A 77 -13.29 16.33 5.42
CA SER A 77 -13.17 15.86 6.80
C SER A 77 -12.14 16.67 7.61
N GLU A 78 -12.33 16.73 8.93
CA GLU A 78 -11.38 17.41 9.82
C GLU A 78 -9.98 16.77 9.77
N TYR A 79 -9.92 15.45 9.79
CA TYR A 79 -8.66 14.70 9.73
C TYR A 79 -7.94 14.87 8.40
N PHE A 80 -8.67 14.94 7.27
CA PHE A 80 -8.06 15.28 5.99
C PHE A 80 -7.36 16.63 6.07
N ARG A 81 -8.02 17.66 6.61
CA ARG A 81 -7.45 19.00 6.73
C ARG A 81 -6.19 19.01 7.60
N GLN A 82 -6.19 18.33 8.74
CA GLN A 82 -5.00 18.25 9.60
C GLN A 82 -3.80 17.63 8.88
N VAL A 83 -4.01 16.51 8.18
CA VAL A 83 -2.94 15.84 7.41
C VAL A 83 -2.50 16.68 6.21
N ALA A 84 -3.44 17.31 5.50
CA ALA A 84 -3.14 18.19 4.38
C ALA A 84 -2.34 19.42 4.81
N ASP A 85 -2.68 20.03 5.95
CA ASP A 85 -1.95 21.16 6.53
C ASP A 85 -0.52 20.75 6.91
N PHE A 86 -0.35 19.57 7.51
CA PHE A 86 0.97 19.00 7.78
C PHE A 86 1.80 18.83 6.49
N LEU A 87 1.22 18.24 5.44
CA LEU A 87 1.89 18.05 4.15
C LEU A 87 2.25 19.39 3.48
N ALA A 88 1.37 20.38 3.57
CA ALA A 88 1.60 21.72 3.03
C ALA A 88 2.73 22.44 3.77
N GLN A 89 2.73 22.41 5.09
CA GLN A 89 3.74 23.09 5.92
C GLN A 89 5.11 22.42 5.82
N ARG A 90 5.16 21.08 5.79
CA ARG A 90 6.42 20.33 5.86
C ARG A 90 7.06 20.12 4.49
N LEU A 91 6.26 19.95 3.45
CA LEU A 91 6.73 19.51 2.12
C LEU A 91 6.25 20.40 0.97
N GLU A 92 5.53 21.49 1.26
CA GLU A 92 4.95 22.40 0.25
C GLU A 92 3.99 21.66 -0.71
N LEU A 93 3.23 20.70 -0.17
CA LEU A 93 2.31 19.86 -0.93
C LEU A 93 0.85 20.18 -0.65
N SER A 94 0.08 20.41 -1.71
CA SER A 94 -1.37 20.60 -1.63
C SER A 94 -2.09 19.28 -1.92
N ALA A 95 -2.33 18.48 -0.89
CA ALA A 95 -3.12 17.24 -1.01
C ALA A 95 -4.58 17.55 -1.37
N VAL A 96 -5.19 16.69 -2.20
CA VAL A 96 -6.57 16.82 -2.66
C VAL A 96 -7.31 15.48 -2.56
N LYS A 97 -8.65 15.50 -2.65
CA LYS A 97 -9.56 14.33 -2.71
C LYS A 97 -9.62 13.45 -1.46
N ALA A 98 -8.49 12.92 -0.99
CA ALA A 98 -8.41 12.09 0.19
C ALA A 98 -6.96 11.92 0.68
N VAL A 99 -6.82 11.45 1.91
CA VAL A 99 -5.58 10.89 2.46
C VAL A 99 -5.89 9.57 3.15
N ASP A 100 -4.94 8.64 3.10
CA ASP A 100 -4.94 7.39 3.84
C ASP A 100 -3.82 7.47 4.89
N TYR A 101 -4.16 7.42 6.18
CA TYR A 101 -3.23 7.67 7.29
C TYR A 101 -3.08 6.44 8.19
N LEU A 102 -1.85 6.04 8.50
CA LEU A 102 -1.55 4.96 9.44
C LEU A 102 -0.34 5.31 10.32
N GLU A 103 -0.51 5.22 11.63
CA GLU A 103 0.59 5.12 12.58
C GLU A 103 0.89 3.65 12.87
N TYR A 104 2.18 3.26 12.83
CA TYR A 104 2.62 1.90 13.13
C TYR A 104 3.98 1.91 13.82
N ASP A 105 4.03 1.43 15.06
CA ASP A 105 5.19 1.54 15.94
C ASP A 105 5.66 3.01 16.06
N TYR A 106 6.78 3.35 15.43
CA TYR A 106 7.38 4.70 15.40
C TYR A 106 7.29 5.33 14.00
N LEU A 107 6.47 4.77 13.12
CA LEU A 107 6.30 5.22 11.74
C LEU A 107 4.97 5.92 11.55
N ILE A 108 5.00 6.96 10.71
CA ILE A 108 3.82 7.62 10.16
C ILE A 108 3.80 7.33 8.65
N LEU A 109 2.73 6.69 8.17
CA LEU A 109 2.53 6.37 6.77
C LEU A 109 1.33 7.16 6.24
N ILE A 110 1.54 7.88 5.14
CA ILE A 110 0.54 8.75 4.53
C ILE A 110 0.49 8.48 3.04
N SER A 111 -0.63 7.95 2.55
CA SER A 111 -0.97 8.01 1.13
C SER A 111 -1.84 9.24 0.87
N TYR A 112 -1.51 10.01 -0.17
CA TYR A 112 -2.23 11.24 -0.51
C TYR A 112 -2.28 11.44 -2.01
N PHE A 113 -3.21 12.28 -2.48
CA PHE A 113 -3.35 12.58 -3.90
C PHE A 113 -2.93 14.02 -4.20
N LEU A 114 -2.26 14.19 -5.34
CA LEU A 114 -1.98 15.48 -5.96
C LEU A 114 -2.70 15.55 -7.30
N GLU A 115 -3.13 16.73 -7.70
CA GLU A 115 -3.72 16.96 -9.02
C GLU A 115 -2.77 17.76 -9.91
N LYS A 116 -2.56 17.27 -11.13
CA LYS A 116 -1.81 17.97 -12.18
C LYS A 116 -2.45 17.68 -13.53
N ASN A 117 -2.79 18.73 -14.28
CA ASN A 117 -3.45 18.62 -15.59
C ASN A 117 -4.73 17.76 -15.55
N SER A 118 -5.56 17.96 -14.51
CA SER A 118 -6.80 17.18 -14.27
C SER A 118 -6.60 15.67 -14.07
N LEU A 119 -5.36 15.24 -13.84
CA LEU A 119 -5.02 13.86 -13.50
C LEU A 119 -4.51 13.79 -12.07
N LEU A 120 -4.91 12.72 -11.38
CA LEU A 120 -4.47 12.46 -10.02
C LEU A 120 -3.22 11.59 -9.99
N TYR A 121 -2.35 11.93 -9.05
CA TYR A 121 -1.13 11.20 -8.71
C TYR A 121 -1.22 10.82 -7.24
N ASN A 122 -1.17 9.53 -6.94
CA ASN A 122 -1.17 9.03 -5.58
C ASN A 122 0.27 8.79 -5.14
N LYS A 123 0.64 9.40 -4.02
CA LYS A 123 1.96 9.28 -3.42
C LYS A 123 1.85 8.59 -2.07
N LEU A 124 2.88 7.83 -1.72
CA LEU A 124 3.09 7.24 -0.39
C LEU A 124 4.30 7.91 0.26
N LEU A 125 4.09 8.45 1.45
CA LEU A 125 5.10 9.04 2.32
C LEU A 125 5.22 8.20 3.58
N ILE A 126 6.44 7.91 4.01
CA ILE A 126 6.74 7.26 5.27
C ILE A 126 7.76 8.10 6.02
N LEU A 127 7.42 8.42 7.26
CA LEU A 127 8.24 9.18 8.19
C LEU A 127 8.56 8.33 9.42
N ASP A 128 9.70 8.59 10.05
CA ASP A 128 9.94 8.15 11.42
C ASP A 128 9.36 9.15 12.44
N ASN A 129 9.59 8.89 13.73
CA ASN A 129 9.10 9.68 14.85
C ASN A 129 9.82 11.04 14.99
N GLU A 130 10.94 11.23 14.29
CA GLU A 130 11.62 12.52 14.14
C GLU A 130 11.15 13.31 12.90
N ALA A 131 10.15 12.79 12.17
CA ALA A 131 9.64 13.34 10.92
C ALA A 131 10.69 13.40 9.79
N GLU A 132 11.66 12.49 9.80
CA GLU A 132 12.57 12.26 8.70
C GLU A 132 11.95 11.34 7.65
N ILE A 133 12.18 11.64 6.38
CA ILE A 133 11.59 10.90 5.26
C ILE A 133 12.34 9.58 5.06
N LEU A 134 11.66 8.47 5.32
CA LEU A 134 12.17 7.13 5.04
C LEU A 134 11.79 6.65 3.63
N LEU A 135 10.62 7.04 3.13
CA LEU A 135 10.13 6.71 1.79
C LEU A 135 9.25 7.85 1.26
N HIS A 136 9.43 8.21 0.00
CA HIS A 136 8.53 9.14 -0.69
C HIS A 136 8.39 8.79 -2.16
N GLU A 137 7.35 8.03 -2.50
CA GLU A 137 7.17 7.46 -3.84
C GLU A 137 5.84 7.83 -4.46
N THR A 138 5.81 7.98 -5.79
CA THR A 138 4.55 7.99 -6.55
C THR A 138 4.13 6.54 -6.76
N ILE A 139 3.03 6.12 -6.12
CA ILE A 139 2.54 4.74 -6.20
C ILE A 139 1.51 4.57 -7.32
N ASN A 140 0.78 5.62 -7.70
CA ASN A 140 -0.07 5.58 -8.90
C ASN A 140 -0.07 6.95 -9.60
N GLN A 141 -0.26 6.95 -10.93
CA GLN A 141 -0.25 8.15 -11.75
C GLN A 141 -1.34 8.11 -12.83
N GLY A 142 -1.74 9.27 -13.33
CA GLY A 142 -2.71 9.36 -14.43
C GLY A 142 -4.11 8.86 -14.04
N LEU A 143 -4.48 9.01 -12.77
CA LEU A 143 -5.75 8.50 -12.27
C LEU A 143 -6.90 9.48 -12.54
N MET A 144 -8.06 8.95 -12.93
CA MET A 144 -9.32 9.73 -13.05
C MET A 144 -10.14 9.75 -11.75
N GLY A 145 -9.70 9.04 -10.71
CA GLY A 145 -10.38 8.94 -9.43
C GLY A 145 -9.46 8.38 -8.35
N ILE A 146 -9.96 8.32 -7.11
CA ILE A 146 -9.21 7.79 -5.97
C ILE A 146 -9.27 6.26 -5.94
N ALA A 147 -8.18 5.64 -5.49
CA ALA A 147 -8.14 4.23 -5.14
C ALA A 147 -8.17 4.09 -3.61
N LEU A 148 -8.84 3.05 -3.11
CA LEU A 148 -8.79 2.65 -1.71
C LEU A 148 -7.79 1.51 -1.52
N ASP A 149 -7.44 1.22 -0.26
CA ASP A 149 -6.57 0.09 0.12
C ASP A 149 -5.21 0.10 -0.61
N THR A 150 -4.62 1.29 -0.74
CA THR A 150 -3.38 1.52 -1.49
C THR A 150 -2.15 0.88 -0.84
N PHE A 151 -2.16 0.76 0.49
CA PHE A 151 -1.14 0.07 1.28
C PHE A 151 -1.74 -0.54 2.56
N PHE A 152 -1.01 -1.48 3.16
CA PHE A 152 -1.28 -2.03 4.49
C PHE A 152 -0.02 -2.62 5.09
N ILE A 153 -0.04 -2.90 6.40
CA ILE A 153 1.04 -3.58 7.10
C ILE A 153 0.58 -4.97 7.54
N TYR A 154 1.42 -6.00 7.36
CA TYR A 154 1.23 -7.34 7.89
C TYR A 154 2.49 -7.87 8.54
N LYS A 155 2.49 -8.18 9.85
CA LYS A 155 3.67 -8.73 10.57
C LYS A 155 4.98 -7.99 10.20
N LYS A 156 5.02 -6.67 10.39
CA LYS A 156 6.17 -5.81 10.05
C LYS A 156 6.56 -5.81 8.56
N ASN A 157 5.61 -6.08 7.68
CA ASN A 157 5.78 -5.94 6.25
C ASN A 157 4.83 -4.86 5.75
N LEU A 158 5.37 -3.76 5.23
CA LEU A 158 4.60 -2.83 4.43
C LEU A 158 4.40 -3.45 3.05
N ILE A 159 3.15 -3.49 2.60
CA ILE A 159 2.78 -3.91 1.25
C ILE A 159 1.96 -2.81 0.61
N PHE A 160 2.29 -2.43 -0.62
CA PHE A 160 1.52 -1.46 -1.39
C PHE A 160 1.48 -1.83 -2.88
N ILE A 161 0.50 -1.26 -3.58
CA ILE A 161 0.26 -1.52 -5.00
C ILE A 161 0.77 -0.33 -5.81
N ARG A 162 1.72 -0.59 -6.71
CA ARG A 162 2.23 0.41 -7.66
C ARG A 162 1.63 0.22 -9.05
N ASN A 163 1.16 1.32 -9.64
CA ASN A 163 0.57 1.38 -10.98
C ASN A 163 -0.52 0.33 -11.25
N LYS A 164 -1.23 -0.13 -10.21
CA LYS A 164 -2.24 -1.22 -10.24
C LYS A 164 -1.71 -2.57 -10.76
N GLN A 165 -0.42 -2.71 -11.01
CA GLN A 165 0.16 -3.86 -11.73
C GLN A 165 1.42 -4.42 -11.07
N GLU A 166 1.83 -3.83 -9.95
CA GLU A 166 3.04 -4.20 -9.24
C GLU A 166 2.72 -4.27 -7.75
N ILE A 167 3.15 -5.34 -7.10
CA ILE A 167 3.04 -5.50 -5.65
C ILE A 167 4.43 -5.33 -5.06
N ILE A 168 4.58 -4.41 -4.12
CA ILE A 168 5.86 -4.05 -3.51
C ILE A 168 5.78 -4.34 -2.02
N ASN A 169 6.87 -4.89 -1.48
CA ASN A 169 7.04 -5.20 -0.08
C ASN A 169 8.31 -4.56 0.48
N TYR A 170 8.17 -3.95 1.66
CA TYR A 170 9.29 -3.55 2.51
C TYR A 170 9.17 -4.21 3.88
N HIS A 171 10.29 -4.73 4.38
CA HIS A 171 10.42 -5.16 5.77
C HIS A 171 10.65 -3.94 6.67
N LEU A 172 9.83 -3.82 7.71
CA LEU A 172 9.94 -2.82 8.76
C LEU A 172 10.82 -3.40 9.88
N LYS A 173 12.02 -2.87 10.06
CA LYS A 173 12.86 -3.24 11.21
C LYS A 173 12.50 -2.38 12.42
N VAL A 174 12.69 -2.92 13.61
CA VAL A 174 12.68 -2.13 14.85
C VAL A 174 14.12 -1.81 15.19
N ASN A 175 14.43 -0.55 15.49
CA ASN A 175 15.69 -0.19 16.12
C ASN A 175 15.68 -0.75 17.55
N THR A 176 16.29 -1.92 17.74
CA THR A 176 16.74 -2.32 19.08
C THR A 176 18.03 -1.55 19.36
N LEU A 177 17.93 -0.59 20.28
CA LEU A 177 19.07 0.04 20.95
C LEU A 177 19.90 -1.01 21.70
#